data_AF-A0A1B7VUK6-F1
#
_entry.id   AF-A0A1B7VUK6-F1
#
_cell.length_a   1.000
_cell.length_b   1.000
_cell.length_c   1.000
_cell.angle_alpha   90.00
_cell.angle_beta   90.00
_cell.angle_gamma   90.00
#
_symmetry.space_group_name_H-M   'P 1'
#
loop_
_entity.id
_entity.type
_entity.pdbx_description
1 polymer ?
#
loop_
_entity_poly.entity_id
_entity_poly.type
_entity_poly.pdbx_seq_one_letter_code
_entity_poly.pdbx_strand_id
1 'polypeptide(L)'
;MKSSTDTPPTNSVIYYGSWTSYQIPFVPVEPISQEEAQKRQSYYVGYYNSSKQLERFEKYLDGKLEWQDKYIYWDNRKLKTRNMIKTDGSEINQNFDSNGNIMK
;
A
#
# COMPACT_ATOMS: atom_id res chain seq x y z
N MET A 1 37.77 -12.04 -2.37
CA MET A 1 36.52 -12.61 -2.90
C MET A 1 35.48 -11.52 -2.84
N LYS A 2 35.00 -11.03 -3.99
CA LYS A 2 34.15 -9.84 -4.10
C LYS A 2 32.66 -10.22 -4.09
N SER A 3 31.88 -9.37 -3.42
CA SER A 3 30.47 -9.07 -3.67
C SER A 3 29.42 -10.10 -3.24
N SER A 4 29.09 -10.09 -1.95
CA SER A 4 27.70 -10.35 -1.52
C SER A 4 26.94 -9.03 -1.69
N THR A 5 26.42 -8.76 -2.88
CA THR A 5 25.36 -7.75 -3.05
C THR A 5 24.11 -8.28 -2.39
N ASP A 6 23.96 -7.99 -1.10
CA ASP A 6 22.68 -7.93 -0.42
C ASP A 6 21.83 -6.93 -1.20
N THR A 7 21.12 -7.43 -2.20
CA THR A 7 20.16 -6.63 -2.94
C THR A 7 18.96 -6.61 -2.01
N PRO A 8 18.59 -5.46 -1.39
CA PRO A 8 17.37 -5.41 -0.62
C PRO A 8 16.24 -5.91 -1.54
N PRO A 9 15.24 -6.65 -1.01
CA PRO A 9 14.08 -7.01 -1.79
C PRO A 9 13.60 -5.74 -2.49
N THR A 10 13.46 -5.77 -3.81
CA THR A 10 13.19 -4.59 -4.63
C THR A 10 11.79 -4.09 -4.30
N ASN A 11 11.65 -3.33 -3.22
CA ASN A 11 10.41 -2.71 -2.82
C ASN A 11 10.04 -1.76 -3.96
N SER A 12 9.01 -2.15 -4.70
CA SER A 12 8.59 -1.44 -5.90
C SER A 12 7.58 -0.39 -5.50
N VAL A 13 7.85 0.86 -5.85
CA VAL A 13 6.95 1.99 -5.61
C VAL A 13 6.29 2.34 -6.92
N ILE A 14 4.95 2.39 -6.94
CA ILE A 14 4.16 2.72 -8.12
C ILE A 14 3.17 3.82 -7.75
N TYR A 15 3.04 4.83 -8.61
CA TYR A 15 2.09 5.93 -8.46
C TYR A 15 0.83 5.63 -9.28
N TYR A 16 -0.31 6.04 -8.75
CA TYR A 16 -1.61 5.74 -9.33
C TYR A 16 -2.52 6.95 -9.31
N GLY A 17 -3.31 7.07 -10.38
CA GLY A 17 -4.30 8.13 -10.52
C GLY A 17 -5.61 7.84 -9.79
N SER A 18 -5.93 6.56 -9.57
CA SER A 18 -7.21 6.13 -9.02
C SER A 18 -7.13 4.73 -8.38
N TRP A 19 -8.22 4.27 -7.79
CA TRP A 19 -8.41 2.92 -7.25
C TRP A 19 -9.88 2.51 -7.44
N THR A 20 -10.15 1.23 -7.70
CA THR A 20 -11.47 0.79 -8.21
C THR A 20 -12.32 0.01 -7.21
N SER A 21 -11.82 -0.28 -6.02
CA SER A 21 -12.55 -1.15 -5.09
C SER A 21 -12.29 -0.83 -3.64
N TYR A 22 -13.35 -0.84 -2.85
CA TYR A 22 -13.32 -0.77 -1.38
C TYR A 22 -12.90 -2.10 -0.74
N GLN A 23 -12.61 -3.12 -1.56
CA GLN A 23 -12.02 -4.36 -1.08
C GLN A 23 -10.63 -4.08 -0.50
N ILE A 24 -10.33 -4.70 0.63
CA ILE A 24 -9.03 -4.61 1.29
C ILE A 24 -8.23 -5.90 0.98
N PRO A 25 -6.95 -5.80 0.60
CA PRO A 25 -6.16 -4.58 0.38
C PRO A 25 -6.69 -3.77 -0.83
N PHE A 26 -6.51 -2.44 -0.78
CA PHE A 26 -6.96 -1.57 -1.87
C PHE A 26 -6.34 -1.98 -3.21
N VAL A 27 -7.12 -1.82 -4.28
CA VAL A 27 -6.69 -2.15 -5.65
C VAL A 27 -6.47 -0.84 -6.42
N PRO A 28 -5.24 -0.31 -6.44
CA PRO A 28 -4.93 0.84 -7.26
C PRO A 28 -5.01 0.52 -8.74
N VAL A 29 -5.42 1.52 -9.53
CA VAL A 29 -5.50 1.44 -10.99
C VAL A 29 -4.93 2.71 -11.60
N GLU A 30 -4.82 2.71 -12.94
CA GLU A 30 -4.28 3.85 -13.68
C GLU A 30 -2.86 4.19 -13.18
N PRO A 31 -1.88 3.30 -13.42
CA PRO A 31 -0.51 3.60 -13.07
C PRO A 31 -0.05 4.86 -13.84
N ILE A 32 0.48 5.82 -13.09
CA ILE A 32 0.98 7.09 -13.62
C ILE A 32 2.44 7.28 -13.21
N SER A 33 3.15 8.16 -13.91
CA SER A 33 4.49 8.58 -13.49
C SER A 33 4.41 9.47 -12.25
N GLN A 34 5.49 9.50 -11.46
CA GLN A 34 5.61 10.42 -10.32
C GLN A 34 5.38 11.89 -10.72
N GLU A 35 5.88 12.31 -11.88
CA GLU A 35 5.70 13.68 -12.40
C GLU A 35 4.23 14.02 -12.65
N GLU A 36 3.45 13.05 -13.12
CA GLU A 36 2.02 13.24 -13.34
C GLU A 36 1.25 13.24 -12.02
N ALA A 37 1.64 12.36 -11.09
CA ALA A 37 1.09 12.34 -9.74
C ALA A 37 1.24 13.70 -9.04
N GLN A 38 2.42 14.33 -9.14
CA GLN A 38 2.69 15.64 -8.56
C GLN A 38 1.89 16.79 -9.18
N LYS A 39 1.42 16.64 -10.43
CA LYS A 39 0.55 17.63 -11.09
C LYS A 39 -0.92 17.48 -10.70
N ARG A 40 -1.31 16.29 -10.23
CA ARG A 40 -2.69 16.02 -9.83
C ARG A 40 -2.98 16.59 -8.45
N GLN A 41 -4.22 17.04 -8.28
CA GLN A 41 -4.72 17.43 -6.97
C GLN A 41 -4.69 16.24 -6.00
N SER A 42 -5.02 15.04 -6.47
CA SER A 42 -4.88 13.82 -5.66
C SER A 42 -4.30 12.68 -6.45
N TYR A 43 -3.49 11.87 -5.77
CA TYR A 43 -2.86 10.68 -6.32
C TYR A 43 -2.64 9.65 -5.22
N TYR A 44 -2.28 8.44 -5.62
CA TYR A 44 -2.04 7.34 -4.72
C TYR A 44 -0.66 6.73 -4.94
N VAL A 45 -0.09 6.15 -3.90
CA VAL A 45 1.22 5.50 -3.95
C VAL A 45 1.10 4.10 -3.36
N GLY A 46 1.41 3.09 -4.17
CA GLY A 46 1.48 1.70 -3.75
C GLY A 46 2.92 1.26 -3.56
N TYR A 47 3.21 0.71 -2.39
CA TYR A 47 4.48 0.08 -2.07
C TYR A 47 4.30 -1.42 -2.05
N TYR A 48 5.09 -2.11 -2.85
CA TYR A 48 4.99 -3.55 -3.02
C TYR A 48 6.21 -4.25 -2.45
N ASN A 49 6.01 -5.37 -1.76
CA ASN A 49 7.11 -6.24 -1.37
C ASN A 49 7.70 -6.98 -2.57
N SER A 50 8.79 -7.72 -2.30
CA SER A 50 9.41 -8.65 -3.25
C SER A 50 8.47 -9.72 -3.80
N SER A 51 7.39 -10.06 -3.10
CA SER A 51 6.34 -10.96 -3.57
C SER A 51 5.26 -10.26 -4.43
N LYS A 52 5.46 -9.00 -4.79
CA LYS A 52 4.51 -8.14 -5.54
C LYS A 52 3.16 -7.95 -4.83
N GLN A 53 3.14 -8.04 -3.51
CA GLN A 53 1.96 -7.74 -2.69
C GLN A 53 2.05 -6.31 -2.16
N LEU A 54 0.92 -5.61 -2.15
CA LEU A 54 0.82 -4.23 -1.67
C LEU A 54 1.03 -4.21 -0.15
N GLU A 55 2.17 -3.76 0.35
CA GLU A 55 2.43 -3.63 1.79
C GLU A 55 1.94 -2.29 2.35
N ARG A 56 1.88 -1.28 1.49
CA ARG A 56 1.43 0.05 1.90
C ARG A 56 0.74 0.77 0.75
N PHE A 57 -0.32 1.48 1.09
CA PHE A 57 -1.06 2.30 0.16
C PHE A 57 -1.30 3.69 0.76
N GLU A 58 -0.80 4.72 0.10
CA GLU A 58 -0.88 6.09 0.57
C GLU A 58 -1.76 6.90 -0.38
N LYS A 59 -2.59 7.79 0.17
CA LYS A 59 -3.30 8.81 -0.60
C LYS A 59 -2.70 10.16 -0.30
N TYR A 60 -2.39 10.88 -1.37
CA TYR A 60 -1.99 12.27 -1.32
C TYR A 60 -3.10 13.18 -1.85
N LEU A 61 -3.28 14.34 -1.22
CA LEU A 61 -4.13 15.44 -1.67
C LEU A 61 -3.35 16.74 -1.52
N ASP A 62 -3.28 17.52 -2.60
CA ASP A 62 -2.55 18.78 -2.66
C ASP A 62 -1.09 18.65 -2.15
N GLY A 63 -0.46 17.52 -2.50
CA GLY A 63 0.91 17.17 -2.09
C GLY A 63 1.07 16.73 -0.63
N LYS A 64 0.00 16.67 0.15
CA LYS A 64 0.00 16.22 1.56
C LYS A 64 -0.54 14.80 1.69
N LEU A 65 0.02 14.04 2.62
CA LEU A 65 -0.46 12.70 2.94
C LEU A 65 -1.80 12.80 3.69
N GLU A 66 -2.87 12.31 3.07
CA GLU A 66 -4.22 12.31 3.66
C GLU A 66 -4.42 11.11 4.57
N TRP A 67 -3.97 9.95 4.11
CA TRP A 67 -3.99 8.72 4.85
C TRP A 67 -3.00 7.73 4.25
N GLN A 68 -2.54 6.82 5.10
CA GLN A 68 -1.75 5.67 4.72
C GLN A 68 -2.42 4.41 5.24
N ASP A 69 -2.36 3.34 4.47
CA ASP A 69 -2.85 2.03 4.81
C ASP A 69 -1.71 1.04 4.73
N LYS A 70 -1.50 0.23 5.77
CA LYS A 70 -0.43 -0.75 5.87
C LYS A 70 -1.01 -2.14 5.96
N TYR A 71 -0.47 -3.03 5.16
CA TYR A 71 -0.93 -4.40 5.03
C TYR A 71 0.16 -5.37 5.43
N ILE A 72 -0.20 -6.29 6.31
CA ILE A 72 0.61 -7.45 6.67
C ILE A 72 -0.12 -8.68 6.14
N TYR A 73 0.62 -9.60 5.54
CA TYR A 73 0.06 -10.83 4.97
C TYR A 73 0.51 -12.05 5.78
N TRP A 74 -0.32 -13.08 5.76
CA TRP A 74 0.06 -14.43 6.17
C TRP A 74 0.97 -15.08 5.12
N ASP A 75 1.65 -16.18 5.48
CA ASP A 75 2.46 -16.97 4.55
C ASP A 75 1.69 -17.47 3.32
N ASN A 76 0.37 -17.66 3.47
CA ASN A 76 -0.52 -18.05 2.37
C ASN A 76 -0.96 -16.86 1.48
N ARG A 77 -0.30 -15.70 1.61
CA ARG A 77 -0.56 -14.44 0.89
C ARG A 77 -1.91 -13.78 1.15
N LYS A 78 -2.73 -14.31 2.06
CA LYS A 78 -3.95 -13.63 2.50
C LYS A 78 -3.62 -12.51 3.48
N LEU A 79 -4.47 -11.50 3.51
CA LEU A 79 -4.31 -10.39 4.43
C LEU A 79 -4.41 -10.90 5.87
N LYS A 80 -3.50 -10.43 6.72
CA LYS A 80 -3.43 -10.73 8.15
C LYS A 80 -3.85 -9.53 8.98
N THR A 81 -3.30 -8.37 8.67
CA THR A 81 -3.60 -7.14 9.38
C THR A 81 -3.62 -5.98 8.41
N ARG A 82 -4.57 -5.08 8.65
CA ARG A 82 -4.67 -3.76 8.05
C ARG A 82 -4.50 -2.74 9.16
N ASN A 83 -3.62 -1.76 8.97
CA ASN A 83 -3.58 -0.57 9.79
C ASN A 83 -3.63 0.69 8.91
N MET A 84 -4.75 1.40 8.97
CA MET A 84 -4.93 2.67 8.27
C MET A 84 -4.78 3.83 9.24
N ILE A 85 -3.89 4.77 8.93
CA ILE A 85 -3.63 5.97 9.72
C ILE A 85 -4.00 7.17 8.85
N LYS A 86 -4.88 8.02 9.36
CA LYS A 86 -5.30 9.26 8.69
C LYS A 86 -4.50 10.45 9.19
N THR A 87 -4.51 11.54 8.43
CA THR A 87 -3.82 12.79 8.80
C THR A 87 -4.35 13.43 10.09
N ASP A 88 -5.59 13.11 10.50
CA ASP A 88 -6.16 13.59 11.76
C ASP A 88 -5.71 12.77 12.98
N GLY A 89 -4.90 11.72 12.77
CA GLY A 89 -4.43 10.81 13.82
C GLY A 89 -5.36 9.64 14.10
N SER A 90 -6.55 9.59 13.48
CA SER A 90 -7.42 8.42 13.55
C SER A 90 -6.75 7.19 12.93
N GLU A 91 -6.81 6.07 13.66
CA GLU A 91 -6.31 4.78 13.22
C GLU A 91 -7.44 3.76 13.09
N ILE A 92 -7.42 2.98 12.01
CA ILE A 92 -8.32 1.86 11.78
C ILE A 92 -7.47 0.60 11.69
N ASN A 93 -7.58 -0.24 12.72
CA ASN A 93 -6.91 -1.53 12.76
C ASN A 93 -7.94 -2.64 12.49
N GLN A 94 -7.65 -3.50 11.53
CA GLN A 94 -8.46 -4.69 11.24
C GLN A 94 -7.56 -5.91 11.17
N ASN A 95 -7.94 -6.96 11.87
CA ASN A 95 -7.24 -8.24 11.83
C ASN A 95 -8.07 -9.24 11.03
N PHE A 96 -7.38 -10.15 10.36
CA PHE A 96 -7.95 -11.14 9.48
C PHE A 96 -7.35 -12.51 9.81
N ASP A 97 -8.20 -13.54 9.80
CA ASP A 97 -7.77 -14.91 9.99
C ASP A 97 -6.96 -15.40 8.77
N SER A 98 -6.36 -16.60 8.88
CA SER A 98 -5.65 -17.23 7.77
C SER A 98 -6.55 -17.60 6.59
N ASN A 99 -7.87 -17.46 6.70
CA ASN A 99 -8.83 -17.62 5.62
C ASN A 99 -9.18 -16.29 4.93
N GLY A 100 -8.77 -15.15 5.48
CA GLY A 100 -9.07 -13.81 4.98
C GLY A 100 -10.37 -13.21 5.54
N ASN A 101 -10.94 -13.81 6.58
CA ASN A 101 -12.14 -13.26 7.24
C ASN A 101 -11.74 -12.27 8.34
N ILE A 102 -12.49 -11.17 8.47
CA ILE A 102 -12.27 -10.19 9.53
C ILE A 102 -12.51 -10.84 10.89
N MET A 103 -11.51 -10.75 11.76
CA MET A 103 -11.59 -11.12 13.17
C MET A 103 -12.10 -9.90 13.94
N LYS A 104 -13.25 -10.06 14.61
CA LYS A 104 -13.82 -9.07 15.53
C LYS A 104 -13.27 -9.26 16.94
#